data_AF-A0A504YKD0-F1
#
_entry.id   AF-A0A504YKD0-F1
#
_cell.length_a   1.000
_cell.length_b   1.000
_cell.length_c   1.000
_cell.angle_alpha   90.00
_cell.angle_beta   90.00
_cell.angle_gamma   90.00
#
_symmetry.space_group_name_H-M   'P 1'
#
loop_
_entity.id
_entity.type
_entity.pdbx_description
1 polymer ?
#
loop_
_entity_poly.entity_id
_entity_poly.type
_entity_poly.pdbx_seq_one_letter_code
_entity_poly.pdbx_strand_id
1 'polypeptide(L)'
;MVRLTINRGLDERRMFAVWGVESPWKSKTKRSVGKRMGGGKADVHHYVTPVKAHRIIIELGGFLDWLEAYDLLLPVADKLPFNARFISKELLEAERRMDAYVAAHNVNPFADVRFALYHNYAGCHQFISPYHLEWGTTKYH
;
A
#
# COMPACT_ATOMS: atom_id res chain seq x y z
N MET A 1 -18.53 3.17 -2.83
CA MET A 1 -17.96 3.39 -4.18
C MET A 1 -17.27 2.13 -4.69
N VAL A 2 -16.22 1.64 -4.01
CA VAL A 2 -15.45 0.45 -4.43
C VAL A 2 -16.30 -0.82 -4.56
N ARG A 3 -17.01 -1.22 -3.50
CA ARG A 3 -17.92 -2.39 -3.52
C ARG A 3 -18.93 -2.35 -4.67
N LEU A 4 -19.53 -1.20 -4.93
CA LEU A 4 -20.52 -1.05 -6.00
C LEU A 4 -19.90 -1.16 -7.40
N THR A 5 -18.66 -0.69 -7.59
CA THR A 5 -17.94 -0.85 -8.86
C THR A 5 -17.64 -2.32 -9.14
N ILE A 6 -17.12 -3.05 -8.14
CA ILE A 6 -16.84 -4.49 -8.29
C ILE A 6 -18.12 -5.28 -8.54
N ASN A 7 -19.13 -5.13 -7.69
CA ASN A 7 -20.37 -5.91 -7.80
C ASN A 7 -21.13 -5.68 -9.12
N ARG A 8 -20.93 -4.54 -9.80
CA ARG A 8 -21.56 -4.26 -11.09
C ARG A 8 -20.91 -5.00 -12.26
N GLY A 9 -19.61 -5.31 -12.17
CA GLY A 9 -18.89 -6.04 -13.21
C GLY A 9 -18.61 -7.50 -12.88
N LEU A 10 -18.92 -7.95 -11.66
CA LEU A 10 -18.65 -9.31 -11.20
C LEU A 10 -19.73 -10.28 -11.70
N ASP A 11 -19.32 -11.38 -12.35
CA ASP A 11 -20.20 -12.53 -12.62
C ASP A 11 -20.12 -13.53 -11.45
N GLU A 12 -21.13 -13.50 -10.58
CA GLU A 12 -21.21 -14.31 -9.35
C GLU A 12 -21.14 -15.83 -9.58
N ARG A 13 -21.39 -16.32 -10.80
CA ARG A 13 -21.32 -17.76 -11.11
C ARG A 13 -19.89 -18.24 -11.35
N ARG A 14 -19.03 -17.35 -11.85
CA ARG A 14 -17.67 -17.68 -12.30
C ARG A 14 -16.60 -17.05 -11.41
N MET A 15 -16.89 -15.90 -10.80
CA MET A 15 -15.94 -15.03 -10.13
C MET A 15 -16.37 -14.77 -8.69
N PHE A 16 -15.39 -14.51 -7.82
CA PHE A 16 -15.61 -14.04 -6.46
C PHE A 16 -14.58 -12.97 -6.09
N ALA A 17 -14.96 -12.06 -5.19
CA ALA A 17 -14.08 -11.03 -4.67
C ALA A 17 -13.99 -11.13 -3.14
N VAL A 18 -12.76 -11.07 -2.62
CA VAL A 18 -12.45 -11.09 -1.18
C VAL A 18 -11.87 -9.74 -0.76
N TRP A 19 -12.35 -9.22 0.36
CA TRP A 19 -11.89 -7.95 0.92
C TRP A 19 -10.70 -8.20 1.85
N GLY A 20 -9.51 -7.72 1.47
CA GLY A 20 -8.27 -7.87 2.25
C GLY A 20 -8.10 -6.83 3.36
N VAL A 21 -9.07 -5.93 3.51
CA VAL A 21 -9.07 -4.83 4.49
C VAL A 21 -10.26 -4.99 5.42
N GLU A 22 -9.99 -4.83 6.72
CA GLU A 22 -10.99 -4.91 7.77
C GLU A 22 -11.96 -3.72 7.74
N SER A 23 -13.12 -3.92 8.36
CA SER A 23 -14.07 -2.85 8.65
C SER A 23 -13.39 -1.70 9.41
N PRO A 24 -13.77 -0.43 9.15
CA PRO A 24 -13.19 0.72 9.83
C PRO A 24 -13.31 0.63 11.35
N TRP A 25 -12.17 0.62 12.02
CA TRP A 25 -12.09 0.48 13.48
C TRP A 25 -11.33 1.61 14.16
N LYS A 26 -10.45 2.33 13.44
CA LYS A 26 -9.65 3.41 14.03
C LYS A 26 -10.44 4.70 14.07
N SER A 27 -10.77 5.16 15.28
CA SER A 27 -11.52 6.41 15.47
C SER A 27 -10.69 7.64 15.08
N LYS A 28 -11.35 8.60 14.42
CA LYS A 28 -10.83 9.92 14.10
C LYS A 28 -11.72 10.98 14.73
N THR A 29 -11.11 11.82 15.57
CA THR A 29 -11.80 12.92 16.26
C THR A 29 -11.70 14.21 15.45
N LYS A 30 -12.76 15.01 15.41
CA LYS A 30 -12.77 16.31 14.71
C LYS A 30 -13.49 17.36 15.56
N ARG A 31 -12.89 18.53 15.70
CA ARG A 31 -13.53 19.70 16.33
C ARG A 31 -14.45 20.42 15.35
N SER A 32 -15.50 21.05 15.87
CA SER A 32 -16.32 21.97 15.09
C SER A 32 -15.50 23.13 14.55
N VAL A 33 -15.84 23.58 13.34
CA VAL A 33 -15.16 24.71 12.68
C VAL A 33 -15.33 25.97 13.52
N GLY A 34 -14.26 26.77 13.65
CA GLY A 34 -14.29 28.05 14.38
C GLY A 34 -14.00 27.98 15.89
N LYS A 35 -13.71 26.80 16.45
CA LYS A 35 -13.26 26.67 17.85
C LYS A 35 -11.78 27.02 18.01
N ARG A 36 -11.41 27.64 19.14
CA ARG A 36 -10.01 27.90 19.52
C ARG A 36 -9.27 26.60 19.90
N MET A 37 -7.95 26.67 19.98
CA MET A 37 -7.10 25.59 20.50
C MET A 37 -7.33 25.38 22.01
N GLY A 38 -7.07 24.18 22.54
CA GLY A 38 -7.28 23.83 23.96
C GLY A 38 -8.69 23.32 24.29
N GLY A 39 -8.99 22.97 25.54
CA GLY A 39 -10.33 22.49 25.94
C GLY A 39 -10.60 20.99 25.72
N GLY A 40 -9.56 20.15 25.70
CA GLY A 40 -9.70 18.69 25.69
C GLY A 40 -9.81 18.03 24.30
N LYS A 41 -9.97 16.71 24.27
CA LYS A 41 -10.12 15.95 23.02
C LYS A 41 -11.57 16.05 22.52
N ALA A 42 -11.75 16.15 21.20
CA ALA A 42 -13.08 16.19 20.59
C ALA A 42 -13.71 14.81 20.47
N ASP A 43 -15.01 14.78 20.21
CA ASP A 43 -15.75 13.55 19.96
C ASP A 43 -15.30 12.84 18.68
N VAL A 44 -15.64 11.56 18.60
CA VAL A 44 -15.36 10.71 17.43
C VAL A 44 -16.25 11.16 16.27
N HIS A 45 -15.63 11.48 15.13
CA HIS A 45 -16.33 11.89 13.92
C HIS A 45 -16.58 10.71 12.98
N HIS A 46 -15.56 9.88 12.73
CA HIS A 46 -15.67 8.72 11.84
C HIS A 46 -14.58 7.69 12.18
N TYR A 47 -14.72 6.50 11.60
CA TYR A 47 -13.73 5.43 11.69
C TYR A 47 -13.02 5.24 10.35
N VAL A 48 -11.75 4.85 10.41
CA VAL A 48 -10.92 4.54 9.24
C VAL A 48 -10.17 3.23 9.45
N THR A 49 -9.71 2.61 8.37
CA THR A 49 -8.76 1.50 8.42
C THR A 49 -7.41 1.96 7.88
N PRO A 50 -6.32 1.94 8.67
CA PRO A 50 -4.99 2.29 8.18
C PRO A 50 -4.48 1.20 7.22
N VAL A 51 -3.91 1.61 6.10
CA VAL A 51 -3.36 0.71 5.08
C VAL A 51 -1.87 1.03 4.90
N LYS A 52 -1.02 0.00 4.90
CA LYS A 52 0.42 0.12 4.62
C LYS A 52 0.70 -0.11 3.14
N ALA A 53 1.87 0.34 2.68
CA ALA A 53 2.35 0.04 1.33
C ALA A 53 2.42 -1.48 1.09
N HIS A 54 2.23 -1.89 -0.17
CA HIS A 54 2.24 -3.30 -0.60
C HIS A 54 1.18 -4.19 0.06
N ARG A 55 0.12 -3.60 0.64
CA ARG A 55 -1.04 -4.35 1.14
C ARG A 55 -2.01 -4.64 -0.01
N ILE A 56 -2.47 -5.90 -0.08
CA ILE A 56 -3.54 -6.30 -1.00
C ILE A 56 -4.88 -5.80 -0.44
N ILE A 57 -5.63 -5.06 -1.26
CA ILE A 57 -6.90 -4.43 -0.85
C ILE A 57 -8.08 -5.34 -1.20
N ILE A 58 -8.09 -5.86 -2.43
CA ILE A 58 -9.14 -6.71 -2.99
C ILE A 58 -8.44 -7.86 -3.70
N GLU A 59 -8.91 -9.07 -3.46
CA GLU A 59 -8.50 -10.27 -4.19
C GLU A 59 -9.66 -10.70 -5.07
N LEU A 60 -9.39 -10.90 -6.36
CA LEU A 60 -10.35 -11.41 -7.32
C LEU A 60 -9.93 -12.84 -7.69
N GLY A 61 -10.86 -13.78 -7.65
CA GLY A 61 -10.62 -15.17 -7.97
C GLY A 61 -11.77 -15.79 -8.75
N GLY A 62 -11.56 -17.01 -9.25
CA GLY A 62 -12.53 -17.75 -10.05
C GLY A 62 -12.02 -18.07 -11.46
N PHE A 63 -12.94 -18.31 -12.39
CA PHE A 63 -12.63 -18.56 -13.80
C PHE A 63 -12.73 -17.26 -14.60
N LEU A 64 -11.65 -16.50 -14.60
CA LEU A 64 -11.53 -15.23 -15.31
C LEU A 64 -10.21 -15.11 -16.07
N ASP A 65 -10.24 -14.32 -17.15
CA ASP A 65 -9.03 -13.94 -17.88
C ASP A 65 -8.36 -12.71 -17.25
N TRP A 66 -7.07 -12.51 -17.57
CA TRP A 66 -6.29 -11.37 -17.10
C TRP A 66 -6.92 -10.05 -17.51
N LEU A 67 -7.42 -9.95 -18.75
CA LEU A 67 -8.04 -8.73 -19.26
C LEU A 67 -9.34 -8.40 -18.52
N GLU A 68 -10.18 -9.41 -18.28
CA GLU A 68 -11.41 -9.26 -17.48
C GLU A 68 -11.08 -8.75 -16.06
N ALA A 69 -10.04 -9.32 -15.43
CA ALA A 69 -9.58 -8.91 -14.10
C ALA A 69 -9.08 -7.45 -14.08
N TYR A 70 -8.31 -7.10 -15.10
CA TYR A 70 -7.70 -5.78 -15.26
C TYR A 70 -8.77 -4.70 -15.42
N ASP A 71 -9.74 -4.90 -16.31
CA ASP A 71 -10.82 -3.94 -16.57
C ASP A 71 -11.73 -3.72 -15.36
N LEU A 72 -11.90 -4.76 -14.52
CA LEU A 72 -12.66 -4.67 -13.27
C LEU A 72 -11.92 -3.88 -12.18
N LEU A 73 -10.62 -4.11 -12.03
CA LEU A 73 -9.83 -3.58 -10.92
C LEU A 73 -9.17 -2.24 -11.20
N LEU A 74 -8.86 -1.91 -12.46
CA LEU A 74 -8.22 -0.65 -12.82
C LEU A 74 -9.07 0.57 -12.39
N PRO A 75 -10.38 0.65 -12.67
CA PRO A 75 -11.20 1.79 -12.25
C PRO A 75 -11.33 1.91 -10.73
N VAL A 76 -11.10 0.81 -10.00
CA VAL A 76 -11.06 0.81 -8.54
C VAL A 76 -9.74 1.36 -8.04
N ALA A 77 -8.62 0.95 -8.64
CA ALA A 77 -7.30 1.47 -8.30
C ALA A 77 -7.23 2.99 -8.44
N ASP A 78 -7.78 3.54 -9.53
CA ASP A 78 -7.80 5.00 -9.79
C ASP A 78 -8.65 5.80 -8.79
N LYS A 79 -9.62 5.16 -8.15
CA LYS A 79 -10.49 5.79 -7.15
C LYS A 79 -9.92 5.78 -5.74
N LEU A 80 -8.85 5.00 -5.49
CA LEU A 80 -8.23 4.94 -4.18
C LEU A 80 -7.43 6.22 -3.91
N PRO A 81 -7.39 6.69 -2.65
CA PRO A 81 -6.68 7.92 -2.28
C PRO A 81 -5.15 7.75 -2.24
N PHE A 82 -4.63 6.61 -2.71
CA PHE A 82 -3.22 6.25 -2.73
C PHE A 82 -2.91 5.46 -4.00
N ASN A 83 -1.65 5.46 -4.41
CA ASN A 83 -1.22 4.72 -5.59
C ASN A 83 -1.49 3.22 -5.43
N ALA A 84 -2.40 2.71 -6.24
CA ALA A 84 -2.73 1.31 -6.34
C ALA A 84 -2.49 0.84 -7.77
N ARG A 85 -2.18 -0.44 -7.92
CA ARG A 85 -1.99 -1.07 -9.22
C ARG A 85 -2.60 -2.46 -9.21
N PHE A 86 -3.00 -2.93 -10.39
CA PHE A 86 -3.37 -4.31 -10.60
C PHE A 86 -2.13 -5.21 -10.52
N ILE A 87 -2.27 -6.35 -9.84
CA ILE A 87 -1.23 -7.37 -9.72
C ILE A 87 -1.84 -8.76 -9.92
N SER A 88 -1.10 -9.64 -10.59
CA SER A 88 -1.37 -11.08 -10.59
C SER A 88 -0.24 -11.82 -9.86
N LYS A 89 -0.45 -13.10 -9.56
CA LYS A 89 0.59 -13.93 -8.93
C LYS A 89 1.82 -14.03 -9.82
N GLU A 90 1.62 -14.26 -11.12
CA GLU A 90 2.68 -14.41 -12.11
C GLU A 90 3.48 -13.12 -12.28
N LEU A 91 2.80 -11.97 -12.29
CA LEU A 91 3.44 -10.65 -12.34
C LEU A 91 4.30 -10.42 -11.09
N LEU A 92 3.78 -10.73 -9.90
CA LEU A 92 4.51 -10.57 -8.65
C LEU A 92 5.74 -11.50 -8.58
N GLU A 93 5.62 -12.73 -9.07
CA GLU A 93 6.75 -13.67 -9.16
C GLU A 93 7.79 -13.24 -10.21
N ALA A 94 7.36 -12.67 -11.33
CA ALA A 94 8.25 -12.10 -12.34
C ALA A 94 9.02 -10.89 -11.79
N GLU A 95 8.34 -9.97 -11.11
CA GLU A 95 8.97 -8.81 -10.46
C GLU A 95 10.00 -9.25 -9.42
N ARG A 96 9.66 -10.22 -8.55
CA ARG A 96 10.61 -10.76 -7.56
C ARG A 96 11.86 -11.36 -8.21
N ARG A 97 11.70 -12.09 -9.32
CA ARG A 97 12.84 -12.65 -10.07
C ARG A 97 13.69 -11.56 -10.70
N MET A 98 13.07 -10.53 -11.26
CA MET A 98 13.76 -9.39 -11.85
C MET A 98 14.51 -8.58 -10.79
N ASP A 99 13.90 -8.32 -9.63
CA ASP A 99 14.55 -7.64 -8.51
C ASP A 99 15.76 -8.43 -8.00
N ALA A 100 15.64 -9.76 -7.87
CA ALA A 100 16.74 -10.63 -7.47
C ALA A 100 17.88 -10.62 -8.52
N TYR A 101 17.53 -10.64 -9.81
CA TYR A 101 18.49 -10.53 -10.89
C TYR A 101 19.24 -9.20 -10.85
N VAL A 102 18.51 -8.08 -10.71
CA VAL A 102 19.09 -6.74 -10.61
C VAL A 102 20.00 -6.64 -9.40
N ALA A 103 19.57 -7.18 -8.24
CA ALA A 103 20.39 -7.18 -7.03
C ALA A 103 21.70 -7.97 -7.21
N ALA A 104 21.67 -9.12 -7.89
CA ALA A 104 22.85 -9.94 -8.13
C ALA A 104 23.83 -9.33 -9.15
N HIS A 105 23.32 -8.60 -10.14
CA HIS A 105 24.12 -8.00 -11.22
C HIS A 105 24.45 -6.52 -10.97
N ASN A 106 24.06 -5.95 -9.83
CA ASN A 106 24.32 -4.55 -9.53
C ASN A 106 25.82 -4.36 -9.26
N VAL A 107 26.46 -3.55 -10.10
CA VAL A 107 27.90 -3.23 -10.00
C VAL A 107 28.18 -2.10 -9.01
N ASN A 108 27.16 -1.39 -8.54
CA ASN A 108 27.34 -0.26 -7.61
C ASN A 108 27.83 -0.77 -6.24
N PRO A 109 28.99 -0.32 -5.74
CA PRO A 109 29.48 -0.69 -4.41
C PRO A 109 28.53 -0.30 -3.27
N PHE A 110 27.69 0.72 -3.49
CA PHE A 110 26.66 1.19 -2.55
C PHE A 110 25.25 0.74 -2.94
N ALA A 111 25.12 -0.34 -3.71
CA ALA A 111 23.84 -0.92 -4.09
C ALA A 111 22.99 -1.29 -2.88
N ASP A 112 23.63 -1.90 -1.87
CA ASP A 112 22.98 -2.17 -0.59
C ASP A 112 23.05 -0.93 0.30
N VAL A 113 21.94 -0.19 0.31
CA VAL A 113 21.76 1.02 1.13
C VAL A 113 21.96 0.71 2.63
N ARG A 114 21.70 -0.53 3.06
CA ARG A 114 21.86 -0.96 4.46
C ARG A 114 23.28 -0.76 4.97
N PHE A 115 24.28 -1.02 4.14
CA PHE A 115 25.67 -0.84 4.52
C PHE A 115 25.96 0.61 4.90
N ALA A 116 25.59 1.55 4.02
CA ALA A 116 25.78 2.98 4.27
C ALA A 116 25.00 3.46 5.51
N LEU A 117 23.77 2.96 5.67
CA LEU A 117 22.90 3.30 6.80
C LEU A 117 23.46 2.80 8.13
N TYR A 118 23.85 1.53 8.25
CA TYR A 118 24.32 0.97 9.52
C TYR A 118 25.66 1.55 9.97
N HIS A 119 26.53 1.90 9.04
CA HIS A 119 27.85 2.47 9.35
C HIS A 119 27.85 4.00 9.49
N ASN A 120 26.68 4.64 9.53
CA ASN A 120 26.54 6.10 9.59
C ASN A 120 27.44 6.81 8.56
N TYR A 121 27.43 6.29 7.32
CA TYR A 121 28.30 6.78 6.28
C TYR A 121 28.06 8.28 6.03
N ALA A 122 29.13 9.07 6.02
CA ALA A 122 29.09 10.52 5.90
C ALA A 122 28.16 11.24 6.91
N GLY A 123 27.92 10.64 8.09
CA GLY A 123 27.05 11.24 9.11
C GLY A 123 25.57 11.22 8.75
N CYS A 124 25.13 10.29 7.89
CA CYS A 124 23.76 10.23 7.38
C CYS A 124 22.67 10.16 8.47
N HIS A 125 22.99 9.66 9.68
CA HIS A 125 22.08 9.57 10.82
C HIS A 125 21.50 10.92 11.25
N GLN A 126 22.19 12.03 10.97
CA GLN A 126 21.69 13.37 11.27
C GLN A 126 20.48 13.77 10.40
N PHE A 127 20.33 13.15 9.23
CA PHE A 127 19.32 13.50 8.23
C PHE A 127 18.22 12.44 8.08
N ILE A 128 18.35 11.28 8.73
CA ILE A 128 17.41 10.16 8.61
C ILE A 128 16.71 9.86 9.94
N SER A 129 15.46 9.43 9.84
CA SER A 129 14.72 8.85 10.97
C SER A 129 15.28 7.49 11.39
N PRO A 130 15.19 7.10 12.68
CA PRO A 130 15.55 5.76 13.15
C PRO A 130 14.83 4.63 12.42
N TYR A 131 13.60 4.86 11.93
CA TYR A 131 12.84 3.85 11.19
C TYR A 131 13.51 3.44 9.87
N HIS A 132 14.31 4.30 9.25
CA HIS A 132 15.05 3.93 8.03
C HIS A 132 16.13 2.87 8.31
N LEU A 133 16.68 2.82 9.54
CA LEU A 133 17.61 1.79 9.97
C LEU A 133 16.89 0.45 10.20
N GLU A 134 15.68 0.50 10.77
CA GLU A 134 14.84 -0.68 10.99
C GLU A 134 14.36 -1.29 9.66
N TRP A 135 13.88 -0.46 8.74
CA TRP A 135 13.41 -0.92 7.43
C TRP A 135 14.56 -1.25 6.47
N GLY A 136 15.78 -0.80 6.77
CA GLY A 136 16.95 -0.97 5.93
C GLY A 136 16.81 -0.28 4.57
N THR A 137 16.00 0.78 4.49
CA THR A 137 15.72 1.53 3.27
C THR A 137 15.23 2.94 3.60
N THR A 138 15.54 3.89 2.72
CA THR A 138 15.07 5.28 2.76
C THR A 138 13.92 5.55 1.79
N LYS A 139 13.37 4.51 1.16
CA LYS A 139 12.28 4.63 0.17
C LYS A 139 10.96 5.12 0.79
N TYR A 140 10.73 4.85 2.06
CA TYR A 140 9.50 5.20 2.77
C TYR A 140 9.75 6.41 3.66
N HIS A 141 8.86 7.40 3.59
CA HIS A 141 8.91 8.65 4.34
C HIS A 141 7.66 8.85 5.19
#